data_AF-A0A086XR83-F1
#
_entry.id   AF-A0A086XR83-F1
#
_cell.length_a   1.000
_cell.length_b   1.000
_cell.length_c   1.000
_cell.angle_alpha   90.00
_cell.angle_beta   90.00
_cell.angle_gamma   90.00
#
_symmetry.space_group_name_H-M   'P 1'
#
loop_
_entity.id
_entity.type
_entity.pdbx_description
1 polymer ?
#
loop_
_entity_poly.entity_id
_entity_poly.type
_entity_poly.pdbx_seq_one_letter_code
_entity_poly.pdbx_strand_id
1 'polypeptide(L)'
;MTTEPEDDPCAGAADPLSVLIDTLSTSDLAQDRALLLLDEAGAELFSNPEGAALWQRWTRGGGTLPAELAAALSDIAPYQRRRLPTIGAMLTCLPLGPGGRRVCLCRAEHPSPETEARRLIRRLAVHDLRTPLQALLAMTEGSAQLSEAARLVLGRIDDVLALSEAEATGDLSRDFDPSATVAAIVTMIAPLARERGAQLVFEPPAPRAVLRGPETIFRLLAQNLIGNAVTHGAGLRRVVLRLALTRPGVWSVTLEQWQQAGSVPPGLVEALARGGRSGSAGTRLMNAAGLVLDAHWNLLSRPGEEAISVAFSLPEATGLSPADLADAPGAAPPAADLHGARLLIVEDNAIVRDWMARAFRRAGAEVSTAPDGQAGLMLASAARPAFDAVLLDLVLPELDGLTLARRLKQTQRHDRPQLIGFSAHDDAETRAACAAAGMRRLLPKPLPAARLLASVAQEIRDLRPTENPMPRPAPAQMFNAEIAGELRADLGEDGARRFMIRALDEAGATVQALRRDGFGAATRAELHSSVGSSGITGLARVEAALRRVQDIGHAGGDIAPACDALAEAIAATRNALDASPFSSTRSGNADP
;
A
#
# COMPACT_ATOMS: atom_id res chain seq x y z
N MET A 1 38.97 20.17 -71.44
CA MET A 1 39.65 19.75 -70.19
C MET A 1 39.09 20.61 -69.08
N THR A 2 37.99 20.13 -68.51
CA THR A 2 37.40 20.64 -67.27
C THR A 2 38.32 20.21 -66.12
N THR A 3 38.92 21.16 -65.44
CA THR A 3 39.64 20.94 -64.18
C THR A 3 38.61 20.69 -63.09
N GLU A 4 38.61 19.47 -62.56
CA GLU A 4 37.85 19.07 -61.37
C GLU A 4 38.23 19.96 -60.17
N PRO A 5 37.27 20.28 -59.28
CA PRO A 5 37.60 20.89 -58.00
C PRO A 5 38.24 19.83 -57.10
N GLU A 6 39.36 20.18 -56.47
CA GLU A 6 40.00 19.35 -55.44
C GLU A 6 39.00 19.08 -54.31
N ASP A 7 38.64 17.81 -54.12
CA ASP A 7 37.93 17.33 -52.93
C ASP A 7 38.81 17.60 -51.70
N ASP A 8 38.35 18.51 -50.85
CA ASP A 8 38.90 18.75 -49.51
C ASP A 8 38.71 17.48 -48.66
N PRO A 9 39.79 16.78 -48.23
CA PRO A 9 39.68 15.52 -47.49
C PRO A 9 39.08 15.66 -46.08
N CYS A 10 38.76 16.88 -45.63
CA CYS A 10 38.29 17.16 -44.28
C CYS A 10 36.77 17.31 -44.14
N ALA A 11 35.97 17.16 -45.20
CA ALA A 11 34.51 17.36 -45.14
C ALA A 11 33.73 16.33 -44.29
N GLY A 12 34.40 15.32 -43.71
CA GLY A 12 33.79 14.28 -42.87
C GLY A 12 34.35 14.17 -41.45
N ALA A 13 35.23 15.07 -41.00
CA ALA A 13 35.74 15.02 -39.63
C ALA A 13 34.65 15.44 -38.65
N ALA A 14 34.22 14.50 -37.79
CA ALA A 14 33.30 14.80 -36.69
C ALA A 14 33.81 16.01 -35.88
N ASP A 15 32.91 16.93 -35.51
CA ASP A 15 33.25 18.09 -34.69
C ASP A 15 34.06 17.63 -33.47
N PRO A 16 35.29 18.13 -33.27
CA PRO A 16 36.13 17.75 -32.13
C PRO A 16 35.41 17.87 -30.78
N LEU A 17 34.39 18.73 -30.68
CA LEU A 17 33.59 18.90 -29.46
C LEU A 17 32.66 17.71 -29.27
N SER A 18 31.98 17.27 -30.34
CA SER A 18 31.13 16.08 -30.32
C SER A 18 31.93 14.82 -29.97
N VAL A 19 33.12 14.64 -30.56
CA VAL A 19 34.00 13.51 -30.23
C VAL A 19 34.43 13.53 -28.77
N LEU A 20 34.75 14.70 -28.22
CA LEU A 20 35.10 14.85 -26.81
C LEU A 20 33.92 14.51 -25.91
N ILE A 21 32.71 15.01 -26.22
CA ILE A 21 31.49 14.71 -25.47
C ILE A 21 31.17 13.21 -25.51
N ASP A 22 31.29 12.56 -26.66
CA ASP A 22 31.05 11.11 -26.82
C ASP A 22 32.07 10.28 -26.02
N THR A 23 33.34 10.70 -26.02
CA THR A 23 34.40 10.05 -25.25
C THR A 23 34.18 10.21 -23.75
N LEU A 24 33.77 11.41 -23.30
CA LEU A 24 33.45 11.66 -21.90
C LEU A 24 32.18 10.92 -21.46
N SER A 25 31.22 10.72 -22.36
CA SER A 25 29.98 9.99 -22.08
C SER A 25 30.17 8.49 -21.96
N THR A 26 31.17 7.92 -22.65
CA THR A 26 31.44 6.47 -22.69
C THR A 26 32.57 6.03 -21.75
N SER A 27 33.29 6.96 -21.11
CA SER A 27 34.40 6.64 -20.22
C SER A 27 33.94 6.29 -18.80
N ASP A 28 34.39 5.14 -18.26
CA ASP A 28 34.23 4.77 -16.84
C ASP A 28 34.75 5.85 -15.87
N LEU A 29 35.75 6.65 -16.30
CA LEU A 29 36.30 7.76 -15.52
C LEU A 29 35.29 8.89 -15.28
N ALA A 30 34.24 8.98 -16.10
CA ALA A 30 33.17 9.96 -15.99
C ALA A 30 31.99 9.49 -15.13
N GLN A 31 31.97 8.26 -14.62
CA GLN A 31 30.85 7.79 -13.78
C GLN A 31 31.09 8.04 -12.28
N ASP A 32 32.36 8.24 -11.89
CA ASP A 32 32.78 8.17 -10.49
C ASP A 32 32.87 9.53 -9.77
N ARG A 33 32.83 10.64 -10.52
CA ARG A 33 33.00 12.01 -10.00
C ARG A 33 32.23 13.01 -10.85
N ALA A 34 31.76 14.09 -10.24
CA ALA A 34 31.15 15.21 -10.97
C ALA A 34 32.13 15.78 -12.01
N LEU A 35 31.66 15.80 -13.25
CA LEU A 35 32.41 16.24 -14.42
C LEU A 35 31.56 17.24 -15.22
N LEU A 36 32.14 18.40 -15.48
CA LEU A 36 31.52 19.51 -16.20
C LEU A 36 32.46 19.96 -17.31
N LEU A 37 31.93 20.10 -18.52
CA LEU A 37 32.61 20.77 -19.63
C LEU A 37 31.98 22.14 -19.82
N LEU A 38 32.80 23.18 -19.74
CA LEU A 38 32.37 24.57 -19.82
C LEU A 38 33.03 25.27 -21.02
N ASP A 39 32.38 26.26 -21.58
CA ASP A 39 33.01 27.20 -22.50
C ASP A 39 33.76 28.33 -21.77
N GLU A 40 34.37 29.25 -22.53
CA GLU A 40 35.12 30.39 -21.98
C GLU A 40 34.24 31.40 -21.23
N ALA A 41 32.95 31.47 -21.56
CA ALA A 41 31.98 32.33 -20.87
C ALA A 41 31.42 31.65 -19.60
N GLY A 42 31.79 30.39 -19.36
CA GLY A 42 31.30 29.59 -18.25
C GLY A 42 29.92 28.97 -18.51
N ALA A 43 29.47 28.88 -19.76
CA ALA A 43 28.27 28.14 -20.12
C ALA A 43 28.54 26.62 -20.12
N GLU A 44 27.55 25.85 -19.70
CA GLU A 44 27.61 24.38 -19.67
C GLU A 44 27.51 23.81 -21.10
N LEU A 45 28.53 23.06 -21.52
CA LEU A 45 28.57 22.34 -22.78
C LEU A 45 28.23 20.84 -22.59
N PHE A 46 28.60 20.28 -21.44
CA PHE A 46 28.29 18.91 -21.06
C PHE A 46 28.40 18.74 -19.55
N SER A 47 27.55 17.89 -18.98
CA SER A 47 27.73 17.35 -17.65
C SER A 47 27.36 15.87 -17.62
N ASN A 48 28.08 15.10 -16.82
CA ASN A 48 27.59 13.79 -16.40
C ASN A 48 26.50 13.98 -15.31
N PRO A 49 25.73 12.94 -14.93
CA PRO A 49 24.67 13.08 -13.94
C PRO A 49 25.10 13.75 -12.62
N GLU A 50 26.30 13.41 -12.13
CA GLU A 50 26.88 14.00 -10.92
C GLU A 50 27.31 15.47 -11.11
N GLY A 51 27.77 15.82 -12.32
CA GLY A 51 28.09 17.18 -12.74
C GLY A 51 26.85 18.05 -12.83
N ALA A 52 25.74 17.51 -13.34
CA ALA A 52 24.46 18.20 -13.42
C ALA A 52 23.90 18.57 -12.04
N ALA A 53 23.97 17.64 -11.07
CA ALA A 53 23.59 17.90 -9.68
C ALA A 53 24.48 18.98 -9.03
N LEU A 54 25.80 18.92 -9.26
CA LEU A 54 26.75 19.92 -8.79
C LEU A 54 26.48 21.30 -9.42
N TRP A 55 26.17 21.34 -10.72
CA TRP A 55 25.83 22.53 -11.47
C TRP A 55 24.58 23.23 -10.92
N GLN A 56 23.51 22.47 -10.67
CA GLN A 56 22.29 23.03 -10.05
C GLN A 56 22.56 23.62 -8.67
N ARG A 57 23.41 22.97 -7.86
CA ARG A 57 23.79 23.49 -6.54
C ARG A 57 24.59 24.78 -6.59
N TRP A 58 25.48 24.90 -7.57
CA TRP A 58 26.27 26.12 -7.78
C TRP A 58 25.42 27.27 -8.30
N THR A 59 24.49 26.97 -9.21
CA THR A 59 23.69 27.99 -9.88
C THR A 59 22.43 28.38 -9.09
N ARG A 60 21.94 27.55 -8.14
CA ARG A 60 20.72 27.76 -7.31
C ARG A 60 19.55 28.41 -8.07
N GLY A 61 19.36 28.06 -9.34
CA GLY A 61 18.31 28.61 -10.20
C GLY A 61 18.51 30.05 -10.71
N GLY A 62 19.66 30.69 -10.42
CA GLY A 62 20.02 32.05 -10.85
C GLY A 62 21.22 32.14 -11.81
N GLY A 63 21.80 31.01 -12.22
CA GLY A 63 22.79 30.94 -13.31
C GLY A 63 24.21 31.45 -12.99
N THR A 64 24.46 31.95 -11.79
CA THR A 64 25.79 32.48 -11.41
C THR A 64 26.73 31.39 -10.92
N LEU A 65 27.89 31.25 -11.56
CA LEU A 65 28.97 30.37 -11.13
C LEU A 65 29.62 30.83 -9.81
N PRO A 66 30.27 29.92 -9.05
CA PRO A 66 31.09 30.30 -7.92
C PRO A 66 32.20 31.26 -8.35
N ALA A 67 32.45 32.32 -7.58
CA ALA A 67 33.41 33.36 -7.92
C ALA A 67 34.84 32.81 -8.18
N GLU A 68 35.24 31.78 -7.42
CA GLU A 68 36.53 31.09 -7.60
C GLU A 68 36.63 30.41 -8.98
N LEU A 69 35.54 29.81 -9.45
CA LEU A 69 35.48 29.15 -10.76
C LEU A 69 35.44 30.18 -11.90
N ALA A 70 34.63 31.23 -11.78
CA ALA A 70 34.54 32.29 -12.78
C ALA A 70 35.89 33.02 -12.97
N ALA A 71 36.58 33.31 -11.87
CA ALA A 71 37.93 33.88 -11.91
C ALA A 71 38.93 32.92 -12.55
N ALA A 72 38.84 31.62 -12.22
CA ALA A 72 39.72 30.61 -12.79
C ALA A 72 39.52 30.40 -14.30
N LEU A 73 38.28 30.44 -14.80
CA LEU A 73 37.97 30.32 -16.23
C LEU A 73 38.59 31.45 -17.06
N SER A 74 38.65 32.66 -16.49
CA SER A 74 39.20 33.84 -17.16
C SER A 74 40.73 33.85 -17.24
N ASP A 75 41.39 33.16 -16.31
CA ASP A 75 42.84 33.29 -16.04
C ASP A 75 43.65 32.02 -16.34
N ILE A 76 43.00 30.87 -16.56
CA ILE A 76 43.69 29.60 -16.81
C ILE A 76 44.29 29.53 -18.22
N ALA A 77 45.58 29.21 -18.31
CA ALA A 77 46.25 28.97 -19.59
C ALA A 77 45.92 27.57 -20.16
N PRO A 78 45.95 27.38 -21.49
CA PRO A 78 45.73 26.08 -22.11
C PRO A 78 46.67 25.00 -21.55
N TYR A 79 46.14 23.78 -21.42
CA TYR A 79 46.80 22.59 -20.88
C TYR A 79 47.23 22.67 -19.40
N GLN A 80 46.91 23.75 -18.70
CA GLN A 80 47.17 23.84 -17.27
C GLN A 80 46.03 23.25 -16.46
N ARG A 81 46.39 22.72 -15.28
CA ARG A 81 45.47 22.24 -14.26
C ARG A 81 45.50 23.21 -13.09
N ARG A 82 44.34 23.70 -12.68
CA ARG A 82 44.18 24.59 -11.53
C ARG A 82 43.29 23.95 -10.48
N ARG A 83 43.83 23.83 -9.27
CA ARG A 83 43.06 23.39 -8.11
C ARG A 83 42.22 24.55 -7.58
N LEU A 84 40.95 24.28 -7.32
CA LEU A 84 39.96 25.21 -6.78
C LEU A 84 39.54 24.68 -5.40
N PRO A 85 40.33 24.96 -4.34
CA PRO A 85 40.16 24.35 -3.03
C PRO A 85 38.85 24.72 -2.35
N THR A 86 38.28 25.90 -2.63
CA THR A 86 37.04 26.36 -1.96
C THR A 86 35.82 25.57 -2.43
N ILE A 87 35.80 25.20 -3.72
CA ILE A 87 34.74 24.37 -4.31
C ILE A 87 35.14 22.89 -4.48
N GLY A 88 36.37 22.53 -4.11
CA GLY A 88 36.88 21.16 -4.16
C GLY A 88 36.97 20.58 -5.58
N ALA A 89 37.38 21.39 -6.56
CA ALA A 89 37.43 21.00 -7.96
C ALA A 89 38.81 21.20 -8.60
N MET A 90 39.05 20.51 -9.70
CA MET A 90 40.21 20.64 -10.56
C MET A 90 39.72 21.11 -11.93
N LEU A 91 40.18 22.28 -12.35
CA LEU A 91 39.90 22.86 -13.67
C LEU A 91 41.05 22.56 -14.62
N THR A 92 40.74 22.07 -15.82
CA THR A 92 41.72 21.86 -16.89
C THR A 92 41.23 22.52 -18.16
N CYS A 93 42.00 23.43 -18.73
CA CYS A 93 41.64 24.10 -19.98
C CYS A 93 42.30 23.41 -21.18
N LEU A 94 41.54 23.18 -22.25
CA LEU A 94 41.99 22.50 -23.46
C LEU A 94 41.59 23.33 -24.68
N PRO A 95 42.48 23.58 -25.65
CA PRO A 95 42.10 24.15 -26.93
C PRO A 95 41.50 23.05 -27.80
N LEU A 96 40.46 23.39 -28.55
CA LEU A 96 39.66 22.43 -29.28
C LEU A 96 39.53 22.86 -30.75
N GLY A 97 40.03 22.00 -31.64
CA GLY A 97 40.10 22.24 -33.09
C GLY A 97 41.14 23.29 -33.53
N PRO A 98 41.32 23.45 -34.86
CA PRO A 98 42.29 24.39 -35.44
C PRO A 98 41.94 25.88 -35.22
N GLY A 99 40.70 26.17 -34.79
CA GLY A 99 40.23 27.53 -34.48
C GLY A 99 40.52 28.03 -33.06
N GLY A 100 41.19 27.22 -32.21
CA GLY A 100 41.67 27.67 -30.90
C GLY A 100 40.58 27.93 -29.84
N ARG A 101 39.34 27.44 -30.06
CA ARG A 101 38.25 27.55 -29.08
C ARG A 101 38.65 26.84 -27.79
N ARG A 102 38.68 27.54 -26.65
CA ARG A 102 39.02 26.90 -25.38
C ARG A 102 37.78 26.30 -24.74
N VAL A 103 37.94 25.07 -24.23
CA VAL A 103 36.96 24.41 -23.38
C VAL A 103 37.62 24.07 -22.05
N CYS A 104 36.84 24.15 -20.99
CA CYS A 104 37.33 23.95 -19.63
C CYS A 104 36.63 22.75 -19.01
N LEU A 105 37.43 21.71 -18.73
CA LEU A 105 36.97 20.53 -18.01
C LEU A 105 37.12 20.77 -16.51
N CYS A 106 36.01 20.87 -15.80
CA CYS A 106 35.95 20.98 -14.36
C CYS A 106 35.57 19.63 -13.76
N ARG A 107 36.46 19.05 -12.95
CA ARG A 107 36.26 17.76 -12.29
C ARG A 107 36.36 17.91 -10.78
N ALA A 108 35.39 17.39 -10.03
CA ALA A 108 35.48 17.37 -8.58
C ALA A 108 36.68 16.52 -8.09
N GLU A 109 37.39 16.98 -7.06
CA GLU A 109 38.52 16.25 -6.47
C GLU A 109 38.05 15.06 -5.62
N HIS A 110 36.85 15.17 -5.07
CA HIS A 110 36.18 14.15 -4.28
C HIS A 110 34.86 13.74 -4.97
N PRO A 111 34.40 12.49 -4.77
CA PRO A 111 33.06 12.08 -5.19
C PRO A 111 32.01 13.01 -4.58
N SER A 112 30.85 13.15 -5.25
CA SER A 112 29.77 13.97 -4.71
C SER A 112 29.33 13.42 -3.34
N PRO A 113 28.76 14.26 -2.45
CA PRO A 113 28.23 13.77 -1.18
C PRO A 113 27.23 12.61 -1.35
N GLU A 114 26.49 12.60 -2.46
CA GLU A 114 25.54 11.54 -2.84
C GLU A 114 26.25 10.27 -3.30
N THR A 115 27.28 10.36 -4.14
CA THR A 115 28.09 9.19 -4.51
C THR A 115 28.80 8.59 -3.29
N GLU A 116 29.36 9.42 -2.40
CA GLU A 116 29.99 8.95 -1.16
C GLU A 116 28.95 8.36 -0.20
N ALA A 117 27.74 8.92 -0.15
CA ALA A 117 26.62 8.39 0.61
C ALA A 117 26.18 7.01 0.08
N ARG A 118 26.03 6.84 -1.24
CA ARG A 118 25.73 5.55 -1.88
C ARG A 118 26.82 4.52 -1.56
N ARG A 119 28.11 4.89 -1.67
CA ARG A 119 29.25 4.04 -1.28
C ARG A 119 29.26 3.69 0.21
N LEU A 120 28.87 4.62 1.09
CA LEU A 120 28.76 4.38 2.53
C LEU A 120 27.61 3.44 2.85
N ILE A 121 26.44 3.64 2.22
CA ILE A 121 25.27 2.76 2.35
C ILE A 121 25.63 1.35 1.89
N ARG A 122 26.36 1.20 0.78
CA ARG A 122 26.87 -0.10 0.32
C ARG A 122 27.74 -0.79 1.36
N ARG A 123 28.74 -0.07 1.89
CA ARG A 123 29.65 -0.60 2.92
C ARG A 123 28.90 -0.99 4.20
N LEU A 124 27.89 -0.21 4.59
CA LEU A 124 27.11 -0.46 5.79
C LEU A 124 26.07 -1.60 5.58
N ALA A 125 25.44 -1.70 4.42
CA ALA A 125 24.54 -2.80 4.05
C ALA A 125 25.29 -4.15 4.03
N VAL A 126 26.52 -4.18 3.50
CA VAL A 126 27.40 -5.36 3.54
C VAL A 126 27.81 -5.70 4.98
N HIS A 127 28.08 -4.71 5.83
CA HIS A 127 28.38 -4.94 7.25
C HIS A 127 27.15 -5.44 8.03
N ASP A 128 25.96 -5.00 7.66
CA ASP A 128 24.69 -5.38 8.27
C ASP A 128 24.30 -6.84 7.96
N LEU A 129 24.77 -7.44 6.87
CA LEU A 129 24.67 -8.90 6.61
C LEU A 129 25.31 -9.72 7.73
N ARG A 130 26.31 -9.17 8.42
CA ARG A 130 27.11 -9.86 9.42
C ARG A 130 26.30 -10.19 10.68
N THR A 131 25.36 -9.32 11.08
CA THR A 131 24.52 -9.51 12.28
C THR A 131 23.55 -10.69 12.18
N PRO A 132 22.76 -10.87 11.10
CA PRO A 132 21.92 -12.06 10.92
C PRO A 132 22.76 -13.30 10.61
N LEU A 133 23.94 -13.18 9.98
CA LEU A 133 24.88 -14.29 9.85
C LEU A 133 25.43 -14.74 11.22
N GLN A 134 25.71 -13.81 12.13
CA GLN A 134 26.10 -14.10 13.51
C GLN A 134 24.94 -14.71 14.31
N ALA A 135 23.70 -14.26 14.08
CA ALA A 135 22.50 -14.89 14.64
C ALA A 135 22.31 -16.32 14.11
N LEU A 136 22.47 -16.55 12.80
CA LEU A 136 22.46 -17.88 12.18
C LEU A 136 23.53 -18.81 12.78
N LEU A 137 24.74 -18.30 13.00
CA LEU A 137 25.84 -19.04 13.64
C LEU A 137 25.59 -19.34 15.12
N ALA A 138 24.80 -18.50 15.82
CA ALA A 138 24.42 -18.73 17.20
C ALA A 138 23.20 -19.68 17.34
N MET A 139 22.44 -19.92 16.26
CA MET A 139 21.15 -20.63 16.26
C MET A 139 21.22 -22.06 15.68
N THR A 140 22.38 -22.73 15.70
CA THR A 140 22.54 -24.10 15.19
C THR A 140 21.90 -25.20 16.05
N GLU A 141 20.72 -24.97 16.61
CA GLU A 141 19.81 -26.01 17.14
C GLU A 141 18.34 -25.61 16.86
N GLY A 142 17.69 -26.22 15.85
CA GLY A 142 16.22 -26.15 15.66
C GLY A 142 15.72 -25.67 14.29
N SER A 143 15.26 -26.61 13.44
CA SER A 143 15.01 -26.48 11.99
C SER A 143 13.85 -25.57 11.52
N ALA A 144 13.25 -24.70 12.34
CA ALA A 144 12.24 -23.73 11.89
C ALA A 144 12.79 -22.30 11.77
N GLN A 145 13.72 -21.92 12.65
CA GLN A 145 14.34 -20.59 12.70
C GLN A 145 15.33 -20.35 11.55
N LEU A 146 15.89 -21.42 10.99
CA LEU A 146 16.80 -21.36 9.84
C LEU A 146 16.12 -20.78 8.58
N SER A 147 14.81 -21.02 8.39
CA SER A 147 14.09 -20.55 7.21
C SER A 147 13.79 -19.05 7.27
N GLU A 148 13.53 -18.51 8.46
CA GLU A 148 13.27 -17.09 8.67
C GLU A 148 14.56 -16.26 8.57
N ALA A 149 15.64 -16.75 9.16
CA ALA A 149 16.94 -16.13 9.04
C ALA A 149 17.51 -16.22 7.61
N ALA A 150 17.25 -17.32 6.87
CA ALA A 150 17.59 -17.42 5.45
C ALA A 150 16.81 -16.41 4.59
N ARG A 151 15.50 -16.19 4.85
CA ARG A 151 14.71 -15.16 4.15
C ARG A 151 15.19 -13.74 4.45
N LEU A 152 15.59 -13.47 5.70
CA LEU A 152 16.19 -12.20 6.12
C LEU A 152 17.55 -11.93 5.45
N VAL A 153 18.39 -12.96 5.32
CA VAL A 153 19.68 -12.85 4.59
C VAL A 153 19.43 -12.67 3.09
N LEU A 154 18.50 -13.41 2.49
CA LEU A 154 18.13 -13.27 1.08
C LEU A 154 17.61 -11.86 0.77
N GLY A 155 16.68 -11.32 1.57
CA GLY A 155 16.19 -9.95 1.38
C GLY A 155 17.28 -8.88 1.49
N ARG A 156 18.32 -9.08 2.30
CA ARG A 156 19.48 -8.19 2.36
C ARG A 156 20.47 -8.38 1.21
N ILE A 157 20.54 -9.57 0.62
CA ILE A 157 21.32 -9.81 -0.60
C ILE A 157 20.64 -9.11 -1.77
N ASP A 158 19.31 -9.17 -1.87
CA ASP A 158 18.54 -8.45 -2.90
C ASP A 158 18.72 -6.93 -2.78
N ASP A 159 18.78 -6.38 -1.57
CA ASP A 159 19.08 -4.95 -1.35
C ASP A 159 20.50 -4.57 -1.81
N VAL A 160 21.49 -5.47 -1.63
CA VAL A 160 22.88 -5.27 -2.09
C VAL A 160 23.00 -5.43 -3.61
N LEU A 161 22.26 -6.37 -4.20
CA LEU A 161 22.18 -6.57 -5.65
C LEU A 161 21.49 -5.39 -6.33
N ALA A 162 20.36 -4.91 -5.80
CA ALA A 162 19.69 -3.70 -6.30
C ALA A 162 20.58 -2.46 -6.22
N LEU A 163 21.40 -2.34 -5.16
CA LEU A 163 22.37 -1.26 -5.02
C LEU A 163 23.54 -1.40 -6.01
N SER A 164 23.92 -2.64 -6.36
CA SER A 164 25.00 -2.95 -7.32
C SER A 164 24.54 -2.80 -8.78
N GLU A 165 23.30 -3.16 -9.11
CA GLU A 165 22.69 -2.96 -10.44
C GLU A 165 22.47 -1.47 -10.73
N ALA A 166 22.07 -0.69 -9.72
CA ALA A 166 21.88 0.75 -9.86
C ALA A 166 23.18 1.55 -10.05
N GLU A 167 24.34 1.01 -9.66
CA GLU A 167 25.65 1.58 -9.99
C GLU A 167 25.98 1.41 -11.49
N ALA A 168 25.49 0.34 -12.13
CA ALA A 168 25.69 0.10 -13.55
C ALA A 168 24.80 0.99 -14.44
N THR A 169 23.65 1.44 -13.93
CA THR A 169 22.66 2.23 -14.68
C THR A 169 22.59 3.70 -14.26
N GLY A 170 23.12 4.07 -13.10
CA GLY A 170 23.05 5.42 -12.53
C GLY A 170 21.68 5.82 -11.94
N ASP A 171 20.64 4.98 -12.09
CA ASP A 171 19.29 5.24 -11.58
C ASP A 171 18.90 4.21 -10.51
N LEU A 172 18.63 4.70 -9.29
CA LEU A 172 18.11 3.89 -8.18
C LEU A 172 16.57 3.83 -8.16
N SER A 173 15.91 4.54 -9.08
CA SER A 173 14.48 4.79 -9.02
C SER A 173 13.70 3.57 -9.46
N ARG A 174 12.84 3.08 -8.55
CA ARG A 174 11.81 2.09 -8.84
C ARG A 174 10.46 2.59 -8.36
N ASP A 175 9.41 2.03 -8.92
CA ASP A 175 8.05 2.31 -8.48
C ASP A 175 7.77 1.47 -7.23
N PHE A 176 7.31 2.11 -6.15
CA PHE A 176 7.05 1.43 -4.88
C PHE A 176 5.94 2.13 -4.08
N ASP A 177 5.29 1.39 -3.18
CA ASP A 177 4.36 1.95 -2.19
C ASP A 177 5.09 2.17 -0.85
N PRO A 178 5.34 3.43 -0.44
CA PRO A 178 5.97 3.73 0.85
C PRO A 178 5.20 3.16 2.04
N SER A 179 3.87 3.09 1.97
CA SER A 179 3.04 2.50 3.02
C SER A 179 3.28 1.00 3.16
N ALA A 180 3.44 0.28 2.04
CA ALA A 180 3.72 -1.15 2.03
C ALA A 180 5.13 -1.44 2.57
N THR A 181 6.12 -0.66 2.13
CA THR A 181 7.51 -0.79 2.59
C THR A 181 7.63 -0.60 4.10
N VAL A 182 7.04 0.47 4.66
CA VAL A 182 7.09 0.71 6.11
C VAL A 182 6.30 -0.35 6.89
N ALA A 183 5.14 -0.79 6.39
CA ALA A 183 4.38 -1.86 7.02
C ALA A 183 5.18 -3.16 7.13
N ALA A 184 5.89 -3.55 6.06
CA ALA A 184 6.74 -4.73 6.06
C ALA A 184 7.87 -4.63 7.09
N ILE A 185 8.51 -3.46 7.21
CA ILE A 185 9.56 -3.21 8.20
C ILE A 185 9.01 -3.32 9.63
N VAL A 186 7.85 -2.74 9.89
CA VAL A 186 7.21 -2.82 11.22
C VAL A 186 6.86 -4.25 11.57
N THR A 187 6.32 -5.03 10.63
CA THR A 187 6.06 -6.48 10.83
C THR A 187 7.34 -7.24 11.16
N MET A 188 8.45 -6.93 10.46
CA MET A 188 9.75 -7.56 10.69
C MET A 188 10.36 -7.21 12.06
N ILE A 189 10.22 -5.96 12.52
CA ILE A 189 10.85 -5.49 13.77
C ILE A 189 9.95 -5.78 15.00
N ALA A 190 8.65 -6.01 14.80
CA ALA A 190 7.70 -6.24 15.88
C ALA A 190 8.12 -7.34 16.89
N PRO A 191 8.63 -8.52 16.48
CA PRO A 191 9.10 -9.55 17.42
C PRO A 191 10.22 -9.03 18.34
N LEU A 192 11.22 -8.36 17.78
CA LEU A 192 12.35 -7.78 18.52
C LEU A 192 11.91 -6.68 19.50
N ALA A 193 10.90 -5.90 19.11
CA ALA A 193 10.30 -4.89 19.97
C ALA A 193 9.61 -5.55 21.18
N ARG A 194 8.88 -6.65 20.96
CA ARG A 194 8.21 -7.39 22.06
C ARG A 194 9.21 -7.96 23.06
N GLU A 195 10.32 -8.56 22.59
CA GLU A 195 11.38 -9.08 23.47
C GLU A 195 11.98 -8.00 24.37
N ARG A 196 12.04 -6.75 23.88
CA ARG A 196 12.53 -5.59 24.63
C ARG A 196 11.45 -4.85 25.42
N GLY A 197 10.23 -5.39 25.51
CA GLY A 197 9.11 -4.77 26.22
C GLY A 197 8.59 -3.48 25.56
N ALA A 198 8.89 -3.26 24.28
CA ALA A 198 8.44 -2.11 23.52
C ALA A 198 7.23 -2.48 22.63
N GLN A 199 6.22 -1.60 22.60
CA GLN A 199 5.11 -1.71 21.66
C GLN A 199 5.40 -0.86 20.42
N LEU A 200 5.23 -1.44 19.23
CA LEU A 200 5.45 -0.77 17.95
C LEU A 200 4.12 -0.64 17.19
N VAL A 201 3.71 0.59 16.89
CA VAL A 201 2.46 0.91 16.19
C VAL A 201 2.77 1.66 14.91
N PHE A 202 2.15 1.26 13.79
CA PHE A 202 2.25 1.96 12.51
C PHE A 202 0.95 2.68 12.17
N GLU A 203 1.04 3.98 11.91
CA GLU A 203 -0.02 4.82 11.38
C GLU A 203 0.24 5.07 9.88
N PRO A 204 -0.48 4.37 8.98
CA PRO A 204 -0.31 4.54 7.54
C PRO A 204 -0.85 5.91 7.07
N PRO A 205 -0.36 6.40 5.93
CA PRO A 205 -0.80 7.67 5.36
C PRO A 205 -2.21 7.56 4.78
N ALA A 206 -2.93 8.69 4.79
CA ALA A 206 -4.13 8.91 3.99
C ALA A 206 -3.96 10.27 3.30
N PRO A 207 -3.85 10.34 1.96
CA PRO A 207 -4.02 9.27 0.95
C PRO A 207 -2.81 8.32 0.78
N ARG A 208 -3.00 7.24 0.00
CA ARG A 208 -1.93 6.33 -0.47
C ARG A 208 -1.52 6.69 -1.90
N ALA A 209 -0.24 6.50 -2.23
CA ALA A 209 0.29 6.76 -3.56
C ALA A 209 1.46 5.80 -3.86
N VAL A 210 1.61 5.42 -5.13
CA VAL A 210 2.81 4.74 -5.63
C VAL A 210 3.77 5.79 -6.12
N LEU A 211 4.99 5.77 -5.59
CA LEU A 211 6.01 6.77 -5.86
C LEU A 211 7.16 6.15 -6.62
N ARG A 212 7.83 6.95 -7.45
CA ARG A 212 9.04 6.54 -8.15
C ARG A 212 10.25 7.12 -7.43
N GLY A 213 11.16 6.26 -7.00
CA GLY A 213 12.36 6.70 -6.28
C GLY A 213 13.20 5.57 -5.71
N PRO A 214 14.24 5.90 -4.93
CA PRO A 214 15.19 4.92 -4.44
C PRO A 214 14.64 4.14 -3.24
N GLU A 215 13.70 3.21 -3.49
CA GLU A 215 13.03 2.43 -2.43
C GLU A 215 14.02 1.73 -1.49
N THR A 216 15.13 1.20 -2.00
CA THR A 216 16.15 0.53 -1.19
C THR A 216 16.75 1.50 -0.15
N ILE A 217 16.98 2.75 -0.54
CA ILE A 217 17.49 3.81 0.34
C ILE A 217 16.42 4.21 1.36
N PHE A 218 15.18 4.38 0.91
CA PHE A 218 14.04 4.64 1.80
C PHE A 218 13.85 3.54 2.84
N ARG A 219 13.90 2.27 2.40
CA ARG A 219 13.80 1.08 3.25
C ARG A 219 14.89 1.07 4.32
N LEU A 220 16.15 1.29 3.92
CA LEU A 220 17.29 1.33 4.85
C LEU A 220 17.17 2.47 5.87
N LEU A 221 16.74 3.66 5.41
CA LEU A 221 16.47 4.79 6.30
C LEU A 221 15.37 4.45 7.31
N ALA A 222 14.24 3.91 6.84
CA ALA A 222 13.10 3.55 7.67
C ALA A 222 13.47 2.44 8.67
N GLN A 223 14.18 1.41 8.23
CA GLN A 223 14.68 0.33 9.10
C GLN A 223 15.59 0.86 10.20
N ASN A 224 16.54 1.74 9.88
CA ASN A 224 17.44 2.30 10.89
C ASN A 224 16.70 3.23 11.84
N LEU A 225 15.78 4.06 11.35
CA LEU A 225 14.99 4.94 12.20
C LEU A 225 14.11 4.13 13.17
N ILE A 226 13.39 3.13 12.67
CA ILE A 226 12.49 2.29 13.47
C ILE A 226 13.28 1.36 14.41
N GLY A 227 14.37 0.76 13.92
CA GLY A 227 15.22 -0.13 14.70
C GLY A 227 15.95 0.59 15.84
N ASN A 228 16.43 1.82 15.60
CA ASN A 228 17.06 2.63 16.65
C ASN A 228 16.08 2.94 17.78
N ALA A 229 14.83 3.23 17.44
CA ALA A 229 13.77 3.51 18.39
C ALA A 229 13.47 2.30 19.31
N VAL A 230 13.51 1.09 18.75
CA VAL A 230 13.34 -0.15 19.51
C VAL A 230 14.56 -0.46 20.39
N THR A 231 15.75 -0.10 19.93
CA THR A 231 17.01 -0.42 20.64
C THR A 231 17.32 0.57 21.78
N HIS A 232 17.01 1.86 21.61
CA HIS A 232 17.44 2.93 22.51
C HIS A 232 16.30 3.71 23.17
N GLY A 233 15.06 3.58 22.70
CA GLY A 233 13.93 4.30 23.30
C GLY A 233 13.31 3.55 24.48
N ALA A 234 12.56 4.26 25.33
CA ALA A 234 11.70 3.67 26.39
C ALA A 234 10.19 3.89 26.14
N GLY A 235 9.33 2.88 26.37
CA GLY A 235 7.86 2.99 26.22
C GLY A 235 7.28 2.67 24.81
N LEU A 236 6.17 3.31 24.45
CA LEU A 236 5.48 3.13 23.15
C LEU A 236 6.29 3.74 21.99
N ARG A 237 6.36 3.02 20.87
CA ARG A 237 6.96 3.48 19.61
C ARG A 237 5.88 3.61 18.55
N ARG A 238 5.68 4.83 18.07
CA ARG A 238 4.68 5.11 17.04
C ARG A 238 5.37 5.60 15.78
N VAL A 239 5.23 4.84 14.71
CA VAL A 239 5.73 5.16 13.38
C VAL A 239 4.57 5.75 12.60
N VAL A 240 4.69 7.01 12.19
CA VAL A 240 3.67 7.71 11.40
C VAL A 240 4.26 8.01 10.04
N LEU A 241 3.57 7.58 8.98
CA LEU A 241 3.90 7.97 7.63
C LEU A 241 2.83 8.93 7.12
N ARG A 242 3.24 10.08 6.59
CA ARG A 242 2.37 11.06 5.94
C ARG A 242 2.77 11.20 4.49
N LEU A 243 1.76 11.29 3.63
CA LEU A 243 1.90 11.61 2.21
C LEU A 243 1.05 12.84 1.92
N ALA A 244 1.65 13.86 1.31
CA ALA A 244 0.95 15.08 0.93
C ALA A 244 1.40 15.53 -0.47
N LEU A 245 0.44 15.78 -1.37
CA LEU A 245 0.74 16.30 -2.69
C LEU A 245 1.23 17.75 -2.56
N THR A 246 2.45 18.04 -3.01
CA THR A 246 3.03 19.40 -2.94
C THR A 246 2.77 20.18 -4.23
N ARG A 247 2.82 19.49 -5.36
CA ARG A 247 2.49 19.98 -6.71
C ARG A 247 2.08 18.79 -7.58
N PRO A 248 1.42 19.00 -8.73
CA PRO A 248 0.94 17.89 -9.57
C PRO A 248 2.05 16.87 -9.85
N GLY A 249 1.81 15.60 -9.51
CA GLY A 249 2.74 14.49 -9.69
C GLY A 249 3.94 14.46 -8.75
N VAL A 250 4.01 15.31 -7.70
CA VAL A 250 5.08 15.29 -6.70
C VAL A 250 4.52 15.24 -5.29
N TRP A 251 4.97 14.26 -4.52
CA TRP A 251 4.51 13.96 -3.17
C TRP A 251 5.60 14.26 -2.16
N SER A 252 5.23 14.96 -1.08
CA SER A 252 6.02 15.00 0.14
C SER A 252 5.76 13.74 0.95
N VAL A 253 6.85 13.06 1.31
CA VAL A 253 6.86 11.87 2.15
C VAL A 253 7.48 12.25 3.49
N THR A 254 6.70 12.12 4.57
CA THR A 254 7.18 12.40 5.92
C THR A 254 7.07 11.15 6.78
N LEU A 255 8.20 10.66 7.29
CA LEU A 255 8.29 9.57 8.24
C LEU A 255 8.59 10.16 9.62
N GLU A 256 7.69 9.94 10.58
CA GLU A 256 7.85 10.37 11.97
C GLU A 256 7.97 9.14 12.86
N GLN A 257 9.03 9.07 13.65
CA GLN A 257 9.17 8.05 14.68
C GLN A 257 9.02 8.71 16.05
N TRP A 258 7.88 8.49 16.68
CA TRP A 258 7.51 9.00 18.00
C TRP A 258 7.95 8.04 19.10
N GLN A 259 8.44 8.60 20.20
CA GLN A 259 8.88 7.91 21.41
C GLN A 259 8.69 8.79 22.65
N GLN A 260 8.91 8.21 23.83
CA GLN A 260 8.89 8.96 25.09
C GLN A 260 9.90 10.11 25.06
N ALA A 261 9.48 11.28 25.54
CA ALA A 261 10.34 12.47 25.60
C ALA A 261 11.64 12.21 26.40
N GLY A 262 12.75 12.78 25.91
CA GLY A 262 14.09 12.59 26.48
C GLY A 262 14.81 11.31 26.02
N SER A 263 14.21 10.52 25.13
CA SER A 263 14.81 9.32 24.54
C SER A 263 15.65 9.62 23.30
N VAL A 264 15.45 10.77 22.65
CA VAL A 264 16.25 11.24 21.51
C VAL A 264 17.53 11.86 22.06
N PRO A 265 18.72 11.39 21.64
CA PRO A 265 19.97 11.98 22.07
C PRO A 265 20.06 13.48 21.72
N PRO A 266 20.50 14.35 22.65
CA PRO A 266 20.68 15.76 22.39
C PRO A 266 21.60 16.00 21.19
N GLY A 267 21.21 16.91 20.30
CA GLY A 267 21.99 17.27 19.11
C GLY A 267 22.01 16.22 17.98
N LEU A 268 21.30 15.09 18.12
CA LEU A 268 21.21 14.08 17.05
C LEU A 268 20.61 14.66 15.78
N VAL A 269 19.44 15.32 15.87
CA VAL A 269 18.75 15.89 14.70
C VAL A 269 19.60 16.97 14.02
N GLU A 270 20.30 17.80 14.80
CA GLU A 270 21.22 18.80 14.25
C GLU A 270 22.45 18.17 13.57
N ALA A 271 22.91 17.02 14.05
CA ALA A 271 23.97 16.26 13.40
C ALA A 271 23.46 15.60 12.11
N LEU A 272 22.19 15.14 12.09
CA LEU A 272 21.54 14.59 10.91
C LEU A 272 21.33 15.64 9.82
N ALA A 273 20.82 16.82 10.21
CA ALA A 273 20.59 17.95 9.32
C ALA A 273 21.89 18.54 8.73
N ARG A 274 23.02 18.46 9.46
CA ARG A 274 24.33 18.96 8.99
C ARG A 274 25.07 17.97 8.08
N GLY A 275 24.58 16.75 7.88
CA GLY A 275 25.24 15.74 7.05
C GLY A 275 26.61 15.29 7.60
N GLY A 276 26.78 15.28 8.94
CA GLY A 276 28.06 14.97 9.57
C GLY A 276 28.51 13.51 9.41
N ARG A 277 29.82 13.25 9.40
CA ARG A 277 30.41 11.89 9.33
C ARG A 277 30.58 11.21 10.70
N SER A 278 30.22 11.91 11.78
CA SER A 278 30.43 11.48 13.17
C SER A 278 29.17 10.83 13.74
N GLY A 279 29.36 9.84 14.63
CA GLY A 279 28.26 9.10 15.27
C GLY A 279 28.33 7.59 15.02
N SER A 280 27.31 6.88 15.48
CA SER A 280 27.20 5.42 15.32
C SER A 280 27.10 5.00 13.84
N ALA A 281 27.25 3.70 13.55
CA ALA A 281 27.03 3.17 12.21
C ALA A 281 25.62 3.51 11.67
N GLY A 282 24.59 3.40 12.51
CA GLY A 282 23.22 3.77 12.16
C GLY A 282 23.03 5.27 11.91
N THR A 283 23.68 6.14 12.70
CA THR A 283 23.66 7.60 12.48
C THR A 283 24.28 7.97 11.13
N ARG A 284 25.43 7.36 10.78
CA ARG A 284 26.08 7.61 9.49
C ARG A 284 25.24 7.12 8.31
N LEU A 285 24.52 5.99 8.47
CA LEU A 285 23.61 5.48 7.46
C LEU A 285 22.42 6.43 7.25
N MET A 286 21.77 6.87 8.33
CA MET A 286 20.67 7.84 8.24
C MET A 286 21.12 9.14 7.56
N ASN A 287 22.34 9.63 7.84
CA ASN A 287 22.92 10.78 7.15
C ASN A 287 23.09 10.54 5.65
N ALA A 288 23.69 9.41 5.28
CA ALA A 288 23.89 9.07 3.88
C ALA A 288 22.55 8.92 3.14
N ALA A 289 21.57 8.24 3.74
CA ALA A 289 20.27 8.06 3.12
C ALA A 289 19.50 9.39 3.01
N GLY A 290 19.62 10.26 4.02
CA GLY A 290 19.05 11.61 3.98
C GLY A 290 19.66 12.47 2.88
N LEU A 291 20.96 12.35 2.59
CA LEU A 291 21.60 13.04 1.47
C LEU A 291 21.08 12.55 0.11
N VAL A 292 20.93 11.23 -0.07
CA VAL A 292 20.45 10.66 -1.33
C VAL A 292 18.97 10.99 -1.60
N LEU A 293 18.18 11.13 -0.54
CA LEU A 293 16.75 11.48 -0.63
C LEU A 293 16.50 13.00 -0.65
N ASP A 294 17.53 13.84 -0.51
CA ASP A 294 17.40 15.28 -0.25
C ASP A 294 16.42 15.57 0.91
N ALA A 295 16.67 14.91 2.04
CA ALA A 295 15.74 14.88 3.16
C ALA A 295 16.04 15.97 4.20
N HIS A 296 14.96 16.51 4.76
CA HIS A 296 14.98 17.45 5.88
C HIS A 296 14.62 16.74 7.19
N TRP A 297 15.46 16.95 8.20
CA TRP A 297 15.30 16.36 9.53
C TRP A 297 14.74 17.38 10.51
N ASN A 298 13.74 16.98 11.30
CA ASN A 298 13.12 17.79 12.34
C ASN A 298 12.95 17.00 13.62
N LEU A 299 13.00 17.70 14.76
CA LEU A 299 12.58 17.16 16.05
C LEU A 299 11.20 17.73 16.36
N LEU A 300 10.21 16.86 16.48
CA LEU A 300 8.87 17.23 16.91
C LEU A 300 8.71 16.93 18.39
N SER A 301 8.00 17.78 19.12
CA SER A 301 7.72 17.57 20.54
C SER A 301 6.24 17.74 20.82
N ARG A 302 5.70 16.88 21.68
CA ARG A 302 4.34 16.93 22.22
C ARG A 302 4.37 16.56 23.70
N PRO A 303 3.31 16.82 24.48
CA PRO A 303 3.29 16.46 25.90
C PRO A 303 3.63 14.97 26.10
N GLY A 304 4.75 14.69 26.77
CA GLY A 304 5.23 13.33 27.08
C GLY A 304 5.96 12.59 25.95
N GLU A 305 5.99 13.14 24.73
CA GLU A 305 6.55 12.47 23.56
C GLU A 305 7.40 13.40 22.69
N GLU A 306 8.34 12.81 21.98
CA GLU A 306 9.12 13.49 20.95
C GLU A 306 9.28 12.57 19.73
N ALA A 307 9.52 13.15 18.57
CA ALA A 307 9.68 12.40 17.33
C ALA A 307 10.83 12.90 16.48
N ILE A 308 11.61 11.96 15.98
CA ILE A 308 12.51 12.22 14.86
C ILE A 308 11.66 12.16 13.59
N SER A 309 11.58 13.29 12.89
CA SER A 309 10.84 13.43 11.64
C SER A 309 11.81 13.63 10.50
N VAL A 310 11.60 12.89 9.41
CA VAL A 310 12.33 13.06 8.16
C VAL A 310 11.34 13.26 7.02
N ALA A 311 11.56 14.30 6.23
CA ALA A 311 10.69 14.67 5.12
C ALA A 311 11.50 14.85 3.84
N PHE A 312 11.01 14.30 2.72
CA PHE A 312 11.62 14.44 1.40
C PHE A 312 10.52 14.42 0.33
N SER A 313 10.86 14.69 -0.93
CA SER A 313 9.90 14.71 -2.05
C SER A 313 10.21 13.61 -3.06
N LEU A 314 9.18 12.90 -3.51
CA LEU A 314 9.28 11.91 -4.59
C LEU A 314 8.20 12.15 -5.65
N PRO A 315 8.50 11.92 -6.93
CA PRO A 315 7.49 11.93 -7.98
C PRO A 315 6.53 10.74 -7.85
N GLU A 316 5.30 10.93 -8.31
CA GLU A 316 4.33 9.85 -8.49
C GLU A 316 4.77 8.92 -9.63
N ALA A 317 4.56 7.61 -9.47
CA ALA A 317 4.83 6.67 -10.55
C ALA A 317 3.86 6.90 -11.71
N THR A 318 4.37 6.96 -12.94
CA THR A 318 3.53 7.12 -14.15
C THR A 318 3.23 5.76 -14.76
N GLY A 319 1.94 5.47 -15.00
CA GLY A 319 1.52 4.30 -15.79
C GLY A 319 0.90 3.12 -15.04
N LEU A 320 0.58 3.24 -13.75
CA LEU A 320 -0.25 2.26 -13.03
C LEU A 320 -1.56 2.91 -12.59
N SER A 321 -2.68 2.39 -13.10
CA SER A 321 -3.99 2.73 -12.56
C SER A 321 -4.10 2.14 -11.15
N PRO A 322 -4.81 2.78 -10.19
CA PRO A 322 -5.15 2.16 -8.91
C PRO A 322 -5.83 0.78 -9.05
N ALA A 323 -6.37 0.47 -10.24
CA ALA A 323 -6.93 -0.83 -10.60
C ALA A 323 -5.87 -1.94 -10.79
N ASP A 324 -4.66 -1.62 -11.25
CA ASP A 324 -3.59 -2.62 -11.52
C ASP A 324 -2.94 -3.14 -10.22
N LEU A 325 -3.19 -2.46 -9.09
CA LEU A 325 -2.69 -2.81 -7.75
C LEU A 325 -3.64 -3.74 -6.98
N ALA A 326 -4.82 -4.06 -7.54
CA ALA A 326 -5.83 -4.90 -6.88
C ALA A 326 -5.45 -6.40 -6.85
N ASP A 327 -4.58 -6.85 -7.76
CA ASP A 327 -4.21 -8.27 -7.91
C ASP A 327 -2.85 -8.65 -7.31
N ALA A 328 -2.18 -7.75 -6.57
CA ALA A 328 -0.96 -8.10 -5.85
C ALA A 328 -1.28 -8.96 -4.59
N PRO A 329 -0.55 -10.08 -4.33
CA PRO A 329 -0.74 -10.88 -3.12
C PRO A 329 -0.33 -10.05 -1.89
N GLY A 330 -1.31 -9.47 -1.21
CA GLY A 330 -1.08 -8.49 -0.15
C GLY A 330 -2.09 -7.34 -0.10
N ALA A 331 -2.99 -7.23 -1.09
CA ALA A 331 -4.09 -6.28 -1.09
C ALA A 331 -4.84 -6.28 0.26
N ALA A 332 -4.94 -5.11 0.89
CA ALA A 332 -5.82 -4.93 2.03
C ALA A 332 -7.27 -5.07 1.55
N PRO A 333 -8.16 -5.72 2.32
CA PRO A 333 -9.57 -5.81 1.96
C PRO A 333 -10.15 -4.40 1.75
N PRO A 334 -11.18 -4.24 0.89
CA PRO A 334 -11.86 -2.96 0.70
C PRO A 334 -12.29 -2.37 2.05
N ALA A 335 -12.32 -1.03 2.13
CA ALA A 335 -12.62 -0.29 3.36
C ALA A 335 -13.83 -0.89 4.08
N ALA A 336 -13.60 -1.41 5.29
CA ALA A 336 -14.63 -2.07 6.07
C ALA A 336 -15.68 -1.06 6.55
N ASP A 337 -16.88 -1.13 6.00
CA ASP A 337 -18.04 -0.38 6.49
C ASP A 337 -18.62 -1.07 7.72
N LEU A 338 -18.57 -0.39 8.87
CA LEU A 338 -19.10 -0.84 10.15
C LEU A 338 -20.26 0.04 10.63
N HIS A 339 -20.90 0.81 9.74
CA HIS A 339 -21.99 1.70 10.10
C HIS A 339 -23.12 0.96 10.85
N GLY A 340 -23.46 1.49 12.04
CA GLY A 340 -24.50 0.95 12.91
C GLY A 340 -24.12 -0.33 13.68
N ALA A 341 -22.87 -0.83 13.58
CA ALA A 341 -22.40 -1.94 14.40
C ALA A 341 -22.02 -1.48 15.81
N ARG A 342 -22.45 -2.22 16.83
CA ARG A 342 -22.16 -1.92 18.24
C ARG A 342 -21.03 -2.82 18.74
N LEU A 343 -19.86 -2.24 19.01
CA LEU A 343 -18.66 -2.94 19.42
C LEU A 343 -18.28 -2.61 20.86
N LEU A 344 -17.97 -3.64 21.65
CA LEU A 344 -17.30 -3.47 22.94
C LEU A 344 -15.83 -3.85 22.79
N ILE A 345 -14.93 -2.98 23.26
CA ILE A 345 -13.49 -3.23 23.30
C ILE A 345 -13.07 -3.39 24.76
N VAL A 346 -12.44 -4.50 25.11
CA VAL A 346 -11.91 -4.79 26.45
C VAL A 346 -10.40 -4.90 26.37
N GLU A 347 -9.70 -3.89 26.89
CA GLU A 347 -8.25 -3.73 26.77
C GLU A 347 -7.75 -2.89 27.95
N ASP A 348 -6.73 -3.36 28.66
CA ASP A 348 -6.20 -2.68 29.85
C ASP A 348 -5.34 -1.47 29.51
N ASN A 349 -4.62 -1.55 28.40
CA ASN A 349 -3.82 -0.44 27.91
C ASN A 349 -4.71 0.68 27.35
N ALA A 350 -4.75 1.80 28.06
CA ALA A 350 -5.55 2.96 27.70
C ALA A 350 -5.28 3.50 26.29
N ILE A 351 -4.03 3.43 25.82
CA ILE A 351 -3.64 3.94 24.50
C ILE A 351 -4.11 3.00 23.39
N VAL A 352 -3.93 1.68 23.57
CA VAL A 352 -4.39 0.67 22.60
C VAL A 352 -5.92 0.70 22.52
N ARG A 353 -6.60 0.78 23.67
CA ARG A 353 -8.05 0.92 23.76
C ARG A 353 -8.56 2.15 23.02
N ASP A 354 -7.92 3.29 23.22
CA ASP A 354 -8.25 4.55 22.56
C ASP A 354 -7.99 4.52 21.04
N TRP A 355 -6.86 3.95 20.63
CA TRP A 355 -6.51 3.80 19.22
C TRP A 355 -7.53 2.91 18.50
N MET A 356 -7.85 1.74 19.08
CA MET A 356 -8.85 0.83 18.52
C MET A 356 -10.21 1.55 18.44
N ALA A 357 -10.63 2.22 19.52
CA ALA A 357 -11.89 2.96 19.52
C ALA A 357 -11.95 4.04 18.44
N ARG A 358 -10.87 4.81 18.24
CA ARG A 358 -10.79 5.80 17.15
C ARG A 358 -10.79 5.16 15.76
N ALA A 359 -10.18 3.98 15.59
CA ALA A 359 -10.17 3.27 14.32
C ALA A 359 -11.59 2.75 13.97
N PHE A 360 -12.25 2.08 14.92
CA PHE A 360 -13.59 1.53 14.73
C PHE A 360 -14.67 2.62 14.58
N ARG A 361 -14.58 3.73 15.34
CA ARG A 361 -15.49 4.87 15.16
C ARG A 361 -15.35 5.53 13.79
N ARG A 362 -14.12 5.66 13.27
CA ARG A 362 -13.89 6.18 11.91
C ARG A 362 -14.47 5.28 10.82
N ALA A 363 -14.58 3.98 11.09
CA ALA A 363 -15.23 3.01 10.21
C ALA A 363 -16.77 2.95 10.39
N GLY A 364 -17.37 3.80 11.25
CA GLY A 364 -18.82 3.91 11.44
C GLY A 364 -19.39 3.09 12.60
N ALA A 365 -18.58 2.40 13.40
CA ALA A 365 -19.06 1.62 14.54
C ALA A 365 -19.36 2.48 15.78
N GLU A 366 -20.40 2.10 16.52
CA GLU A 366 -20.64 2.57 17.88
C GLU A 366 -19.75 1.78 18.85
N VAL A 367 -18.77 2.46 19.47
CA VAL A 367 -17.76 1.79 20.29
C VAL A 367 -17.90 2.15 21.76
N SER A 368 -18.14 1.14 22.59
CA SER A 368 -17.94 1.16 24.05
C SER A 368 -16.59 0.53 24.40
N THR A 369 -15.97 0.99 25.49
CA THR A 369 -14.64 0.55 25.90
C THR A 369 -14.61 0.21 27.38
N ALA A 370 -13.94 -0.87 27.75
CA ALA A 370 -13.69 -1.29 29.13
C ALA A 370 -12.19 -1.42 29.40
N PRO A 371 -11.70 -0.95 30.56
CA PRO A 371 -10.28 -1.05 30.93
C PRO A 371 -9.90 -2.40 31.53
N ASP A 372 -10.85 -3.29 31.82
CA ASP A 372 -10.57 -4.59 32.42
C ASP A 372 -11.73 -5.56 32.14
N GLY A 373 -11.50 -6.85 32.44
CA GLY A 373 -12.48 -7.88 32.18
C GLY A 373 -13.78 -7.72 32.98
N GLN A 374 -13.73 -7.17 34.20
CA GLN A 374 -14.90 -7.02 35.05
C GLN A 374 -15.82 -5.90 34.54
N ALA A 375 -15.26 -4.75 34.19
CA ALA A 375 -15.95 -3.66 33.52
C ALA A 375 -16.51 -4.12 32.17
N GLY A 376 -15.75 -4.92 31.41
CA GLY A 376 -16.19 -5.52 30.16
C GLY A 376 -17.43 -6.42 30.35
N LEU A 377 -17.39 -7.30 31.35
CA LEU A 377 -18.50 -8.19 31.69
C LEU A 377 -19.75 -7.42 32.12
N MET A 378 -19.60 -6.38 32.94
CA MET A 378 -20.71 -5.53 33.38
C MET A 378 -21.37 -4.82 32.18
N LEU A 379 -20.57 -4.16 31.33
CA LEU A 379 -21.08 -3.45 30.16
C LEU A 379 -21.78 -4.40 29.18
N ALA A 380 -21.18 -5.55 28.89
CA ALA A 380 -21.76 -6.55 27.99
C ALA A 380 -23.07 -7.14 28.52
N SER A 381 -23.19 -7.31 29.84
CA SER A 381 -24.40 -7.85 30.47
C SER A 381 -25.53 -6.83 30.58
N ALA A 382 -25.21 -5.55 30.77
CA ALA A 382 -26.18 -4.47 30.92
C ALA A 382 -26.70 -3.91 29.58
N ALA A 383 -25.99 -4.13 28.47
CA ALA A 383 -26.33 -3.54 27.19
C ALA A 383 -27.69 -4.02 26.64
N ARG A 384 -28.58 -3.05 26.36
CA ARG A 384 -29.84 -3.22 25.61
C ARG A 384 -29.91 -2.15 24.51
N PRO A 385 -29.86 -2.49 23.20
CA PRO A 385 -29.67 -3.84 22.63
C PRO A 385 -28.31 -4.46 23.01
N ALA A 386 -28.07 -5.73 22.69
CA ALA A 386 -26.75 -6.35 22.89
C ALA A 386 -25.70 -5.75 21.95
N PHE A 387 -24.41 -5.97 22.25
CA PHE A 387 -23.33 -5.69 21.30
C PHE A 387 -23.36 -6.69 20.14
N ASP A 388 -22.87 -6.29 18.97
CA ASP A 388 -22.70 -7.17 17.81
C ASP A 388 -21.40 -7.97 17.92
N ALA A 389 -20.35 -7.34 18.46
CA ALA A 389 -19.08 -7.99 18.75
C ALA A 389 -18.42 -7.44 20.03
N VAL A 390 -17.59 -8.28 20.64
CA VAL A 390 -16.69 -7.96 21.75
C VAL A 390 -15.28 -8.32 21.29
N LEU A 391 -14.42 -7.31 21.17
CA LEU A 391 -12.99 -7.48 20.95
C LEU A 391 -12.30 -7.47 22.32
N LEU A 392 -11.68 -8.58 22.68
CA LEU A 392 -11.12 -8.80 24.00
C LEU A 392 -9.61 -9.10 23.94
N ASP A 393 -8.82 -8.41 24.76
CA ASP A 393 -7.46 -8.87 25.04
C ASP A 393 -7.51 -10.19 25.80
N LEU A 394 -6.64 -11.14 25.46
CA LEU A 394 -6.49 -12.38 26.21
C LEU A 394 -5.78 -12.15 27.55
N VAL A 395 -4.86 -11.20 27.60
CA VAL A 395 -4.11 -10.87 28.82
C VAL A 395 -4.74 -9.61 29.43
N LEU A 396 -5.58 -9.82 30.44
CA LEU A 396 -6.22 -8.75 31.20
C LEU A 396 -5.91 -8.93 32.69
N PRO A 397 -5.79 -7.84 33.47
CA PRO A 397 -5.64 -7.94 34.92
C PRO A 397 -6.92 -8.48 35.57
N GLU A 398 -6.73 -9.26 36.64
CA GLU A 398 -7.79 -9.87 37.48
C GLU A 398 -8.66 -10.93 36.79
N LEU A 399 -9.39 -10.54 35.73
CA LEU A 399 -10.23 -11.41 34.93
C LEU A 399 -9.67 -11.51 33.51
N ASP A 400 -8.98 -12.62 33.24
CA ASP A 400 -8.37 -12.89 31.92
C ASP A 400 -9.43 -13.00 30.81
N GLY A 401 -9.00 -12.77 29.56
CA GLY A 401 -9.90 -12.74 28.40
C GLY A 401 -10.58 -14.08 28.09
N LEU A 402 -9.93 -15.22 28.37
CA LEU A 402 -10.53 -16.55 28.19
C LEU A 402 -11.67 -16.78 29.18
N THR A 403 -11.44 -16.43 30.45
CA THR A 403 -12.41 -16.53 31.53
C THR A 403 -13.57 -15.56 31.30
N LEU A 404 -13.28 -14.34 30.85
CA LEU A 404 -14.30 -13.39 30.42
C LEU A 404 -15.18 -13.96 29.29
N ALA A 405 -14.57 -14.52 28.24
CA ALA A 405 -15.31 -15.09 27.12
C ALA A 405 -16.22 -16.25 27.54
N ARG A 406 -15.72 -17.16 28.39
CA ARG A 406 -16.54 -18.25 28.96
C ARG A 406 -17.74 -17.70 29.74
N ARG A 407 -17.54 -16.68 30.56
CA ARG A 407 -18.62 -16.05 31.35
C ARG A 407 -19.66 -15.38 30.45
N LEU A 408 -19.23 -14.67 29.40
CA LEU A 408 -20.13 -14.04 28.42
C LEU A 408 -20.97 -15.07 27.66
N LYS A 409 -20.36 -16.19 27.25
CA LYS A 409 -21.11 -17.28 26.59
C LYS A 409 -22.11 -17.99 27.50
N GLN A 410 -21.82 -18.07 28.81
CA GLN A 410 -22.75 -18.69 29.78
C GLN A 410 -23.98 -17.82 30.07
N THR A 411 -23.83 -16.49 30.04
CA THR A 411 -24.90 -15.55 30.39
C THR A 411 -25.78 -15.15 29.20
N GLN A 412 -25.34 -15.38 27.96
CA GLN A 412 -26.05 -14.96 26.76
C GLN A 412 -26.59 -16.16 25.97
N ARG A 413 -27.92 -16.23 25.84
CA ARG A 413 -28.65 -17.30 25.14
C ARG A 413 -28.74 -17.12 23.62
N HIS A 414 -28.07 -16.11 23.06
CA HIS A 414 -28.15 -15.72 21.65
C HIS A 414 -26.78 -15.78 20.97
N ASP A 415 -26.75 -15.84 19.63
CA ASP A 415 -25.50 -15.87 18.85
C ASP A 415 -24.66 -14.57 18.96
N ARG A 416 -25.19 -13.52 19.61
CA ARG A 416 -24.52 -12.23 19.82
C ARG A 416 -24.15 -11.98 21.29
N PRO A 417 -23.03 -11.30 21.56
CA PRO A 417 -22.04 -10.77 20.62
C PRO A 417 -21.06 -11.84 20.13
N GLN A 418 -20.43 -11.57 18.97
CA GLN A 418 -19.24 -12.32 18.56
C GLN A 418 -18.06 -12.02 19.47
N LEU A 419 -17.44 -13.06 20.00
CA LEU A 419 -16.25 -12.92 20.83
C LEU A 419 -15.02 -13.09 19.95
N ILE A 420 -14.20 -12.04 19.86
CA ILE A 420 -13.00 -11.98 19.04
C ILE A 420 -11.82 -11.73 19.98
N GLY A 421 -10.91 -12.70 20.09
CA GLY A 421 -9.69 -12.58 20.88
C GLY A 421 -8.66 -11.72 20.15
N PHE A 422 -7.90 -10.91 20.88
CA PHE A 422 -6.78 -10.12 20.36
C PHE A 422 -5.55 -10.33 21.26
N SER A 423 -4.53 -11.04 20.78
CA SER A 423 -3.43 -11.56 21.62
C SER A 423 -2.06 -11.41 20.99
N ALA A 424 -1.02 -11.20 21.79
CA ALA A 424 0.38 -11.28 21.35
C ALA A 424 0.85 -12.73 21.06
N HIS A 425 0.15 -13.73 21.58
CA HIS A 425 0.41 -15.15 21.37
C HIS A 425 -0.65 -15.75 20.44
N ASP A 426 -0.20 -16.35 19.33
CA ASP A 426 -1.04 -17.01 18.32
C ASP A 426 -0.48 -18.41 17.97
N ASP A 427 -0.10 -19.17 19.00
CA ASP A 427 0.27 -20.57 18.88
C ASP A 427 -0.98 -21.48 18.85
N ALA A 428 -0.78 -22.74 18.49
CA ALA A 428 -1.87 -23.70 18.32
C ALA A 428 -2.65 -23.96 19.63
N GLU A 429 -1.99 -23.92 20.78
CA GLU A 429 -2.61 -24.14 22.09
C GLU A 429 -3.51 -22.95 22.45
N THR A 430 -3.03 -21.72 22.25
CA THR A 430 -3.81 -20.50 22.46
C THR A 430 -5.04 -20.45 21.56
N ARG A 431 -4.93 -20.82 20.27
CA ARG A 431 -6.10 -20.89 19.37
C ARG A 431 -7.12 -21.92 19.84
N ALA A 432 -6.68 -23.10 20.27
CA ALA A 432 -7.56 -24.14 20.79
C ALA A 432 -8.29 -23.68 22.06
N ALA A 433 -7.59 -23.00 22.98
CA ALA A 433 -8.17 -22.44 24.19
C ALA A 433 -9.22 -21.35 23.88
N CYS A 434 -8.96 -20.48 22.90
CA CYS A 434 -9.90 -19.45 22.44
C CYS A 434 -11.16 -20.06 21.83
N ALA A 435 -11.01 -21.05 20.96
CA ALA A 435 -12.13 -21.76 20.35
C ALA A 435 -12.98 -22.47 21.42
N ALA A 436 -12.36 -23.13 22.38
CA ALA A 436 -13.05 -23.78 23.51
C ALA A 436 -13.77 -22.78 24.43
N ALA A 437 -13.27 -21.53 24.53
CA ALA A 437 -13.94 -20.44 25.25
C ALA A 437 -15.11 -19.82 24.45
N GLY A 438 -15.39 -20.29 23.24
CA GLY A 438 -16.46 -19.79 22.38
C GLY A 438 -16.10 -18.52 21.62
N MET A 439 -14.80 -18.22 21.47
CA MET A 439 -14.33 -17.16 20.57
C MET A 439 -14.34 -17.65 19.14
N ARG A 440 -14.82 -16.80 18.23
CA ARG A 440 -14.93 -17.15 16.82
C ARG A 440 -13.63 -16.98 16.05
N ARG A 441 -12.80 -16.03 16.49
CA ARG A 441 -11.51 -15.74 15.89
C ARG A 441 -10.52 -15.24 16.94
N LEU A 442 -9.26 -15.63 16.77
CA LEU A 442 -8.11 -15.03 17.43
C LEU A 442 -7.37 -14.14 16.41
N LEU A 443 -7.12 -12.89 16.79
CA LEU A 443 -6.36 -11.91 16.03
C LEU A 443 -5.00 -11.69 16.69
N PRO A 444 -3.89 -11.74 15.94
CA PRO A 444 -2.56 -11.54 16.53
C PRO A 444 -2.24 -10.05 16.74
N LYS A 445 -1.57 -9.72 17.85
CA LYS A 445 -0.98 -8.40 18.13
C LYS A 445 0.49 -8.40 17.68
N PRO A 446 0.98 -7.39 16.94
CA PRO A 446 0.24 -6.25 16.42
C PRO A 446 -0.49 -6.61 15.12
N LEU A 447 -1.68 -6.04 14.93
CA LEU A 447 -2.43 -6.12 13.68
C LEU A 447 -2.62 -4.69 13.12
N PRO A 448 -2.30 -4.44 11.84
CA PRO A 448 -2.60 -3.15 11.21
C PRO A 448 -4.10 -2.84 11.28
N ALA A 449 -4.46 -1.57 11.50
CA ALA A 449 -5.86 -1.14 11.66
C ALA A 449 -6.77 -1.64 10.53
N ALA A 450 -6.33 -1.58 9.26
CA ALA A 450 -7.12 -2.04 8.13
C ALA A 450 -7.47 -3.53 8.21
N ARG A 451 -6.53 -4.39 8.65
CA ARG A 451 -6.77 -5.82 8.83
C ARG A 451 -7.61 -6.10 10.07
N LEU A 452 -7.42 -5.34 11.14
CA LEU A 452 -8.26 -5.42 12.34
C LEU A 452 -9.72 -5.07 12.01
N LEU A 453 -9.94 -3.94 11.33
CA LEU A 453 -11.25 -3.48 10.86
C LEU A 453 -11.90 -4.51 9.93
N ALA A 454 -11.16 -4.98 8.91
CA ALA A 454 -11.70 -5.96 7.96
C ALA A 454 -12.06 -7.30 8.62
N SER A 455 -11.23 -7.78 9.55
CA SER A 455 -11.49 -9.03 10.26
C SER A 455 -12.73 -8.91 11.14
N VAL A 456 -12.84 -7.84 11.94
CA VAL A 456 -14.01 -7.62 12.79
C VAL A 456 -15.27 -7.36 11.96
N ALA A 457 -15.17 -6.64 10.84
CA ALA A 457 -16.30 -6.43 9.93
C ALA A 457 -16.75 -7.69 9.21
N GLN A 458 -15.85 -8.63 8.92
CA GLN A 458 -16.22 -9.95 8.43
C GLN A 458 -16.99 -10.72 9.50
N GLU A 459 -16.49 -10.75 10.74
CA GLU A 459 -17.15 -11.47 11.84
C GLU A 459 -18.54 -10.91 12.16
N ILE A 460 -18.72 -9.58 12.09
CA ILE A 460 -20.01 -8.92 12.31
C ILE A 460 -20.97 -9.18 11.12
N ARG A 461 -20.47 -9.20 9.87
CA ARG A 461 -21.30 -9.46 8.68
C ARG A 461 -21.88 -10.86 8.66
N ASP A 462 -21.10 -11.87 9.03
CA ASP A 462 -21.55 -13.26 9.03
C ASP A 462 -22.67 -13.54 10.08
N LEU A 463 -22.97 -12.57 10.96
CA LEU A 463 -23.96 -12.66 12.04
C LEU A 463 -25.19 -11.77 11.87
N ARG A 464 -25.21 -10.92 10.84
CA ARG A 464 -26.46 -10.31 10.43
C ARG A 464 -27.21 -11.42 9.69
N PRO A 465 -28.31 -12.01 10.21
CA PRO A 465 -29.31 -12.55 9.29
C PRO A 465 -29.57 -11.40 8.34
N THR A 466 -29.40 -11.65 7.06
CA THR A 466 -29.28 -10.69 5.97
C THR A 466 -30.39 -9.62 5.99
N GLU A 467 -30.26 -8.61 6.85
CA GLU A 467 -30.41 -7.23 6.43
C GLU A 467 -29.19 -6.95 5.56
N ASN A 468 -29.22 -7.56 4.38
CA ASN A 468 -28.57 -7.00 3.24
C ASN A 468 -29.14 -5.58 3.16
N PRO A 469 -28.36 -4.48 3.38
CA PRO A 469 -28.69 -3.32 2.59
C PRO A 469 -28.58 -3.87 1.17
N MET A 470 -29.72 -4.02 0.50
CA MET A 470 -29.69 -4.41 -0.90
C MET A 470 -28.55 -3.59 -1.52
N PRO A 471 -27.65 -4.17 -2.34
CA PRO A 471 -27.07 -3.35 -3.38
C PRO A 471 -28.29 -2.68 -3.98
N ARG A 472 -28.42 -1.36 -3.81
CA ARG A 472 -29.49 -0.58 -4.43
C ARG A 472 -29.56 -1.15 -5.83
N PRO A 473 -30.65 -1.87 -6.22
CA PRO A 473 -30.53 -2.77 -7.33
C PRO A 473 -30.01 -1.91 -8.48
N ALA A 474 -28.82 -2.25 -8.99
CA ALA A 474 -28.66 -2.11 -10.42
C ALA A 474 -29.92 -2.79 -10.95
N PRO A 475 -30.84 -2.03 -11.57
CA PRO A 475 -32.23 -2.43 -11.74
C PRO A 475 -32.21 -3.88 -12.18
N ALA A 476 -32.72 -4.79 -11.32
CA ALA A 476 -32.62 -6.22 -11.57
C ALA A 476 -33.14 -6.42 -12.98
N GLN A 477 -32.25 -6.74 -13.92
CA GLN A 477 -32.62 -6.77 -15.32
C GLN A 477 -33.80 -7.72 -15.40
N MET A 478 -34.94 -7.24 -15.90
CA MET A 478 -36.16 -8.05 -15.96
C MET A 478 -35.91 -9.33 -16.76
N PHE A 479 -34.98 -9.25 -17.71
CA PHE A 479 -34.53 -10.33 -18.56
C PHE A 479 -33.00 -10.46 -18.52
N ASN A 480 -32.47 -11.68 -18.59
CA ASN A 480 -31.11 -11.92 -19.00
C ASN A 480 -31.03 -11.71 -20.52
N ALA A 481 -30.28 -10.69 -20.96
CA ALA A 481 -30.24 -10.28 -22.37
C ALA A 481 -29.64 -11.35 -23.30
N GLU A 482 -28.69 -12.15 -22.83
CA GLU A 482 -28.04 -13.21 -23.60
C GLU A 482 -29.02 -14.36 -23.85
N ILE A 483 -29.59 -14.92 -22.78
CA ILE A 483 -30.56 -16.03 -22.86
C ILE A 483 -31.84 -15.61 -23.61
N ALA A 484 -32.35 -14.41 -23.34
CA ALA A 484 -33.51 -13.89 -24.06
C ALA A 484 -33.20 -13.61 -25.54
N GLY A 485 -31.94 -13.25 -25.86
CA GLY A 485 -31.46 -13.07 -27.23
C GLY A 485 -31.37 -14.39 -27.99
N GLU A 486 -30.80 -15.42 -27.37
CA GLU A 486 -30.74 -16.79 -27.92
C GLU A 486 -32.13 -17.37 -28.16
N LEU A 487 -33.04 -17.25 -27.19
CA LEU A 487 -34.42 -17.73 -27.32
C LEU A 487 -35.17 -17.04 -28.48
N ARG A 488 -34.91 -15.74 -28.70
CA ARG A 488 -35.46 -15.00 -29.85
C ARG A 488 -34.86 -15.44 -31.17
N ALA A 489 -33.56 -15.73 -31.20
CA ALA A 489 -32.88 -16.23 -32.40
C ALA A 489 -33.46 -17.60 -32.82
N ASP A 490 -33.78 -18.46 -31.86
CA ASP A 490 -34.26 -19.81 -32.11
C ASP A 490 -35.76 -19.89 -32.46
N LEU A 491 -36.61 -19.11 -31.77
CA LEU A 491 -38.07 -19.24 -31.86
C LEU A 491 -38.76 -18.06 -32.56
N GLY A 492 -38.00 -17.02 -32.92
CA GLY A 492 -38.53 -15.73 -33.34
C GLY A 492 -39.16 -14.95 -32.18
N GLU A 493 -39.39 -13.65 -32.40
CA GLU A 493 -39.88 -12.74 -31.36
C GLU A 493 -41.22 -13.18 -30.73
N ASP A 494 -42.22 -13.53 -31.54
CA ASP A 494 -43.52 -14.01 -31.04
C ASP A 494 -43.43 -15.38 -30.35
N GLY A 495 -42.50 -16.24 -30.82
CA GLY A 495 -42.26 -17.55 -30.23
C GLY A 495 -41.62 -17.44 -28.85
N ALA A 496 -40.56 -16.64 -28.74
CA ALA A 496 -39.89 -16.33 -27.47
C ALA A 496 -40.85 -15.67 -26.48
N ARG A 497 -41.69 -14.72 -26.94
CA ARG A 497 -42.71 -14.08 -26.10
C ARG A 497 -43.71 -15.06 -25.54
N ARG A 498 -44.27 -15.97 -26.36
CA ARG A 498 -45.19 -17.01 -25.88
C ARG A 498 -44.52 -17.94 -24.87
N PHE A 499 -43.25 -18.26 -25.09
CA PHE A 499 -42.48 -19.14 -24.20
C PHE A 499 -42.21 -18.48 -22.84
N MET A 500 -41.83 -17.21 -22.83
CA MET A 500 -41.69 -16.39 -21.62
C MET A 500 -43.02 -16.23 -20.85
N ILE A 501 -44.14 -16.00 -21.55
CA ILE A 501 -45.46 -15.91 -20.90
C ILE A 501 -45.84 -17.23 -20.24
N ARG A 502 -45.57 -18.36 -20.90
CA ARG A 502 -45.82 -19.68 -20.32
C ARG A 502 -45.00 -19.94 -19.06
N ALA A 503 -43.74 -19.53 -19.03
CA ALA A 503 -42.90 -19.62 -17.84
C ALA A 503 -43.41 -18.70 -16.71
N LEU A 504 -43.92 -17.50 -17.03
CA LEU A 504 -44.58 -16.62 -16.06
C LEU A 504 -45.87 -17.23 -15.48
N ASP A 505 -46.68 -17.88 -16.32
CA ASP A 505 -47.90 -18.58 -15.87
C ASP A 505 -47.56 -19.77 -14.97
N GLU A 506 -46.52 -20.53 -15.31
CA GLU A 506 -46.01 -21.63 -14.48
C GLU A 506 -45.55 -21.11 -13.10
N ALA A 507 -44.76 -20.02 -13.07
CA ALA A 507 -44.35 -19.38 -11.81
C ALA A 507 -45.55 -18.85 -10.99
N GLY A 508 -46.57 -18.32 -11.66
CA GLY A 508 -47.81 -17.88 -11.02
C GLY A 508 -48.58 -19.04 -10.37
N ALA A 509 -48.67 -20.18 -11.06
CA ALA A 509 -49.29 -21.39 -10.52
C ALA A 509 -48.51 -21.93 -9.30
N THR A 510 -47.18 -21.92 -9.36
CA THR A 510 -46.31 -22.32 -8.24
C THR A 510 -46.54 -21.45 -6.99
N VAL A 511 -46.69 -20.12 -7.14
CA VAL A 511 -47.02 -19.22 -6.02
C VAL A 511 -48.36 -19.60 -5.38
N GLN A 512 -49.37 -19.88 -6.19
CA GLN A 512 -50.69 -20.25 -5.68
C GLN A 512 -50.66 -21.59 -4.94
N ALA A 513 -49.94 -22.58 -5.48
CA ALA A 513 -49.76 -23.87 -4.82
C ALA A 513 -49.02 -23.74 -3.48
N LEU A 514 -47.95 -22.94 -3.43
CA LEU A 514 -47.20 -22.68 -2.20
C LEU A 514 -48.03 -21.95 -1.13
N ARG A 515 -48.91 -21.02 -1.53
CA ARG A 515 -49.82 -20.34 -0.59
C ARG A 515 -50.92 -21.25 -0.06
N ARG A 516 -51.42 -22.17 -0.87
CA ARG A 516 -52.50 -23.09 -0.50
C ARG A 516 -52.01 -24.26 0.35
N ASP A 517 -50.92 -24.88 -0.09
CA ASP A 517 -50.47 -26.18 0.42
C ASP A 517 -49.18 -26.07 1.27
N GLY A 518 -48.58 -24.88 1.34
CA GLY A 518 -47.32 -24.64 2.06
C GLY A 518 -46.09 -25.24 1.35
N PHE A 519 -44.94 -25.19 2.02
CA PHE A 519 -43.70 -25.79 1.50
C PHE A 519 -43.64 -27.29 1.83
N GLY A 520 -43.95 -28.14 0.86
CA GLY A 520 -44.01 -29.60 0.98
C GLY A 520 -43.34 -30.32 -0.19
N ALA A 521 -43.42 -31.65 -0.22
CA ALA A 521 -42.76 -32.45 -1.27
C ALA A 521 -43.29 -32.14 -2.68
N ALA A 522 -44.61 -31.95 -2.83
CA ALA A 522 -45.24 -31.64 -4.12
C ALA A 522 -44.89 -30.22 -4.60
N THR A 523 -45.05 -29.20 -3.73
CA THR A 523 -44.75 -27.80 -4.07
C THR A 523 -43.26 -27.55 -4.28
N ARG A 524 -42.38 -28.35 -3.65
CA ARG A 524 -40.93 -28.32 -3.91
C ARG A 524 -40.57 -28.80 -5.31
N ALA A 525 -41.23 -29.85 -5.81
CA ALA A 525 -41.01 -30.32 -7.17
C ALA A 525 -41.50 -29.30 -8.21
N GLU A 526 -42.66 -28.68 -7.99
CA GLU A 526 -43.18 -27.60 -8.84
C GLU A 526 -42.28 -26.37 -8.81
N LEU A 527 -41.77 -25.99 -7.64
CA LEU A 527 -40.83 -24.87 -7.50
C LEU A 527 -39.52 -25.13 -8.22
N HIS A 528 -38.99 -26.35 -8.15
CA HIS A 528 -37.78 -26.72 -8.88
C HIS A 528 -37.98 -26.67 -10.40
N SER A 529 -39.12 -27.16 -10.90
CA SER A 529 -39.50 -27.03 -12.33
C SER A 529 -39.56 -25.56 -12.75
N SER A 530 -40.24 -24.73 -11.96
CA SER A 530 -40.45 -23.32 -12.25
C SER A 530 -39.14 -22.50 -12.27
N VAL A 531 -38.19 -22.81 -11.38
CA VAL A 531 -36.82 -22.24 -11.41
C VAL A 531 -36.12 -22.60 -12.71
N GLY A 532 -36.19 -23.88 -13.14
CA GLY A 532 -35.60 -24.33 -14.40
C GLY A 532 -36.21 -23.63 -15.62
N SER A 533 -37.55 -23.56 -15.68
CA SER A 533 -38.32 -22.91 -16.74
C SER A 533 -38.00 -21.41 -16.83
N SER A 534 -37.89 -20.71 -15.69
CA SER A 534 -37.54 -19.28 -15.65
C SER A 534 -36.09 -19.00 -16.06
N GLY A 535 -35.17 -19.91 -15.74
CA GLY A 535 -33.75 -19.79 -16.12
C GLY A 535 -33.53 -19.93 -17.63
N ILE A 536 -34.13 -20.94 -18.27
CA ILE A 536 -33.99 -21.16 -19.72
C ILE A 536 -34.72 -20.12 -20.58
N THR A 537 -35.70 -19.41 -19.99
CA THR A 537 -36.44 -18.34 -20.68
C THR A 537 -35.83 -16.95 -20.45
N GLY A 538 -34.78 -16.87 -19.62
CA GLY A 538 -34.10 -15.62 -19.31
C GLY A 538 -34.90 -14.68 -18.40
N LEU A 539 -35.92 -15.16 -17.68
CA LEU A 539 -36.73 -14.35 -16.75
C LEU A 539 -35.99 -14.10 -15.42
N ALA A 540 -34.86 -13.41 -15.50
CA ALA A 540 -33.88 -13.29 -14.41
C ALA A 540 -34.50 -12.79 -13.08
N ARG A 541 -35.44 -11.84 -13.14
CA ARG A 541 -36.11 -11.32 -11.94
C ARG A 541 -37.04 -12.35 -11.29
N VAL A 542 -37.71 -13.18 -12.09
CA VAL A 542 -38.64 -14.21 -11.61
C VAL A 542 -37.89 -15.42 -11.10
N GLU A 543 -36.84 -15.86 -11.81
CA GLU A 543 -35.96 -16.95 -11.36
C GLU A 543 -35.33 -16.63 -10.00
N ALA A 544 -34.80 -15.41 -9.83
CA ALA A 544 -34.22 -14.98 -8.56
C ALA A 544 -35.24 -14.98 -7.40
N ALA A 545 -36.50 -14.62 -7.69
CA ALA A 545 -37.57 -14.65 -6.69
C ALA A 545 -37.99 -16.10 -6.35
N LEU A 546 -38.06 -17.00 -7.32
CA LEU A 546 -38.35 -18.43 -7.11
C LEU A 546 -37.27 -19.10 -6.25
N ARG A 547 -35.98 -18.84 -6.53
CA ARG A 547 -34.86 -19.38 -5.72
C ARG A 547 -34.92 -18.91 -4.27
N ARG A 548 -35.30 -17.66 -4.02
CA ARG A 548 -35.50 -17.17 -2.64
C ARG A 548 -36.58 -17.94 -1.89
N VAL A 549 -37.72 -18.20 -2.56
CA VAL A 549 -38.79 -19.01 -1.95
C VAL A 549 -38.29 -20.43 -1.67
N GLN A 550 -37.48 -20.99 -2.56
CA GLN A 550 -36.88 -22.31 -2.40
C GLN A 550 -35.94 -22.38 -1.20
N ASP A 551 -35.04 -21.41 -1.06
CA ASP A 551 -34.06 -21.35 0.02
C ASP A 551 -34.74 -21.19 1.39
N ILE A 552 -35.73 -20.28 1.48
CA ILE A 552 -36.49 -20.05 2.72
C ILE A 552 -37.28 -21.30 3.10
N GLY A 553 -37.92 -21.94 2.13
CA GLY A 553 -38.66 -23.18 2.36
C GLY A 553 -37.77 -24.33 2.84
N HIS A 554 -36.56 -24.48 2.29
CA HIS A 554 -35.59 -25.48 2.73
C HIS A 554 -35.05 -25.22 4.13
N ALA A 555 -34.90 -23.94 4.52
CA ALA A 555 -34.49 -23.53 5.85
C ALA A 555 -35.61 -23.65 6.90
N GLY A 556 -36.83 -24.03 6.51
CA GLY A 556 -38.00 -24.10 7.39
C GLY A 556 -38.52 -22.73 7.84
N GLY A 557 -38.21 -21.67 7.08
CA GLY A 557 -38.68 -20.31 7.32
C GLY A 557 -40.08 -20.04 6.78
N ASP A 558 -40.66 -18.91 7.17
CA ASP A 558 -41.94 -18.46 6.64
C ASP A 558 -41.80 -18.01 5.17
N ILE A 559 -42.41 -18.75 4.26
CA ILE A 559 -42.36 -18.51 2.82
C ILE A 559 -43.35 -17.42 2.34
N ALA A 560 -44.29 -16.97 3.18
CA ALA A 560 -45.34 -16.04 2.75
C ALA A 560 -44.80 -14.71 2.19
N PRO A 561 -43.84 -14.02 2.85
CA PRO A 561 -43.27 -12.77 2.32
C PRO A 561 -42.52 -12.97 0.99
N ALA A 562 -41.87 -14.13 0.82
CA ALA A 562 -41.17 -14.46 -0.42
C ALA A 562 -42.15 -14.78 -1.56
N CYS A 563 -43.29 -15.39 -1.24
CA CYS A 563 -44.38 -15.60 -2.21
C CYS A 563 -45.06 -14.30 -2.64
N ASP A 564 -45.10 -13.26 -1.80
CA ASP A 564 -45.58 -11.93 -2.18
C ASP A 564 -44.60 -11.23 -3.12
N ALA A 565 -43.31 -11.25 -2.79
CA ALA A 565 -42.27 -10.69 -3.65
C ALA A 565 -42.19 -11.37 -5.03
N LEU A 566 -42.42 -12.69 -5.09
CA LEU A 566 -42.51 -13.43 -6.34
C LEU A 566 -43.73 -13.03 -7.17
N ALA A 567 -44.91 -12.86 -6.55
CA ALA A 567 -46.10 -12.39 -7.25
C ALA A 567 -45.89 -10.98 -7.86
N GLU A 568 -45.23 -10.09 -7.14
CA GLU A 568 -44.88 -8.75 -7.63
C GLU A 568 -43.88 -8.82 -8.80
N ALA A 569 -42.87 -9.69 -8.71
CA ALA A 569 -41.90 -9.90 -9.80
C ALA A 569 -42.57 -10.43 -11.08
N ILE A 570 -43.53 -11.35 -10.95
CA ILE A 570 -44.31 -11.89 -12.07
C ILE A 570 -45.14 -10.77 -12.72
N ALA A 571 -45.87 -9.98 -11.92
CA ALA A 571 -46.69 -8.88 -12.42
C ALA A 571 -45.85 -7.80 -13.15
N ALA A 572 -44.71 -7.41 -12.56
CA ALA A 572 -43.80 -6.43 -13.16
C ALA A 572 -43.19 -6.92 -14.48
N THR A 573 -42.81 -8.21 -14.55
CA THR A 573 -42.21 -8.80 -15.74
C THR A 573 -43.24 -9.01 -16.85
N ARG A 574 -44.48 -9.36 -16.50
CA ARG A 574 -45.61 -9.42 -17.44
C ARG A 574 -45.90 -8.06 -18.05
N ASN A 575 -46.01 -7.02 -17.22
CA ASN A 575 -46.21 -5.65 -17.69
C ASN A 575 -45.09 -5.19 -18.64
N ALA A 576 -43.84 -5.62 -18.42
CA ALA A 576 -42.72 -5.28 -19.30
C ALA A 576 -42.76 -6.02 -20.65
N LEU A 577 -43.22 -7.27 -20.67
CA LEU A 577 -43.49 -8.03 -21.90
C LEU A 577 -44.69 -7.47 -22.69
N ASP A 578 -45.62 -6.81 -22.02
CA ASP A 578 -46.78 -6.15 -22.63
C ASP A 578 -46.47 -4.70 -23.06
N ALA A 579 -45.56 -4.00 -22.37
CA ALA A 579 -45.20 -2.60 -22.64
C ALA A 579 -44.10 -2.41 -23.71
N SER A 580 -43.32 -3.45 -24.05
CA SER A 580 -42.39 -3.38 -25.19
C SER A 580 -43.17 -3.49 -26.51
N PRO A 581 -43.01 -2.55 -27.46
CA PRO A 581 -43.50 -2.76 -28.81
C PRO A 581 -42.67 -3.88 -29.45
N PHE A 582 -43.22 -5.08 -29.43
CA PHE A 582 -42.85 -6.19 -30.29
C PHE A 582 -43.29 -5.87 -31.74
N SER A 583 -42.77 -4.81 -32.36
CA SER A 583 -42.84 -4.62 -33.82
C SER A 583 -42.00 -3.45 -34.34
N SER A 584 -41.41 -3.70 -35.52
CA SER A 584 -40.98 -2.75 -36.57
C SER A 584 -39.57 -2.15 -36.51
N THR A 585 -38.55 -2.97 -36.76
CA THR A 585 -37.55 -2.62 -37.79
C THR A 585 -38.06 -3.11 -39.14
N ARG A 586 -38.79 -2.25 -39.85
CA ARG A 586 -38.99 -2.40 -41.31
C ARG A 586 -38.52 -1.11 -41.98
N SER A 587 -37.68 -1.31 -43.00
CA SER A 587 -37.36 -0.38 -44.08
C SER A 587 -36.42 0.78 -43.76
N GLY A 588 -35.18 0.64 -44.23
CA GLY A 588 -34.25 1.77 -44.35
C GLY A 588 -32.93 1.42 -45.03
N ASN A 589 -32.94 0.56 -46.05
CA ASN A 589 -31.83 0.55 -47.02
C ASN A 589 -32.34 0.13 -48.40
N ALA A 590 -32.62 1.15 -49.22
CA ALA A 590 -32.70 1.10 -50.67
C ALA A 590 -32.24 2.48 -51.16
N ASP A 591 -30.95 2.56 -51.49
CA ASP A 591 -30.32 3.13 -52.70
C ASP A 591 -30.74 4.49 -53.30
N PRO A 592 -29.86 5.16 -54.06
CA PRO A 592 -28.69 4.62 -54.77
C PRO A 592 -27.32 5.24 -54.46
#